data_AF-A0A966V6G5-F1
#
_entry.id   AF-A0A966V6G5-F1
#
_cell.length_a   1.000
_cell.length_b   1.000
_cell.length_c   1.000
_cell.angle_alpha   90.00
_cell.angle_beta   90.00
_cell.angle_gamma   90.00
#
_symmetry.space_group_name_H-M   'P 1'
#
loop_
_entity.id
_entity.type
_entity.pdbx_description
1 polymer ?
#
loop_
_entity_poly.entity_id
_entity_poly.type
_entity_poly.pdbx_seq_one_letter_code
_entity_poly.pdbx_strand_id
1 'polypeptide(L)'
;MAISTVTKPDKKKIHQELKDYHQPLFTELGIEDPFFVTSMAYKPIGKTEKYISLFPSQMKRGVDIYTEFTNKDLKPDDPARNLYKWRFNPHWSEEYEAVEIEGSTDYRYLIPVSELILLERPSNSEVVAFNDFADIMDPDQDCPIDQMTVRDLAAILLKKPVSKKKWLNDLIK
;
A
#
# COMPACT_ATOMS: atom_id res chain seq x y z
N MET A 1 28.91 -41.40 4.40
CA MET A 1 28.53 -40.01 4.77
C MET A 1 27.59 -39.49 3.71
N ALA A 2 26.31 -39.27 4.03
CA ALA A 2 25.33 -38.75 3.07
C ALA A 2 25.51 -37.24 2.95
N ILE A 3 25.83 -36.77 1.75
CA ILE A 3 25.90 -35.35 1.42
C ILE A 3 24.46 -34.85 1.39
N SER A 4 24.07 -34.08 2.41
CA SER A 4 22.75 -33.44 2.45
C SER A 4 22.69 -32.42 1.32
N THR A 5 21.96 -32.76 0.25
CA THR A 5 21.65 -31.81 -0.83
C THR A 5 20.74 -30.74 -0.26
N VAL A 6 21.30 -29.54 -0.04
CA VAL A 6 20.50 -28.35 0.30
C VAL A 6 19.60 -28.06 -0.90
N THR A 7 18.34 -28.47 -0.81
CA THR A 7 17.31 -28.22 -1.82
C THR A 7 17.17 -26.71 -1.98
N LYS A 8 17.50 -26.18 -3.16
CA LYS A 8 17.32 -24.75 -3.44
C LYS A 8 15.82 -24.41 -3.29
N PRO A 9 15.47 -23.31 -2.62
CA PRO A 9 14.08 -22.92 -2.46
C PRO A 9 13.41 -22.69 -3.82
N ASP A 10 12.21 -23.26 -3.98
CA ASP A 10 11.39 -23.07 -5.18
C ASP A 10 10.82 -21.65 -5.19
N LYS A 11 11.45 -20.76 -5.95
CA LYS A 11 11.06 -19.35 -6.07
C LYS A 11 9.63 -19.18 -6.57
N LYS A 12 9.15 -20.09 -7.43
CA LYS A 12 7.78 -20.02 -7.95
C LYS A 12 6.77 -20.26 -6.85
N LYS A 13 7.05 -21.22 -5.97
CA LYS A 13 6.22 -21.51 -4.79
C LYS A 13 6.19 -20.34 -3.82
N ILE A 14 7.34 -19.75 -3.51
CA ILE A 14 7.41 -18.56 -2.62
C ILE A 14 6.60 -17.40 -3.21
N HIS A 15 6.74 -17.13 -4.51
CA HIS A 15 5.98 -16.07 -5.16
C HIS A 15 4.46 -16.32 -5.10
N GLN A 16 4.04 -17.57 -5.25
CA GLN A 16 2.64 -17.95 -5.09
C GLN A 16 2.16 -17.73 -3.66
N GLU A 17 2.92 -18.16 -2.64
CA GLU A 17 2.58 -17.94 -1.23
C GLU A 17 2.45 -16.45 -0.88
N LEU A 18 3.30 -15.59 -1.45
CA LEU A 18 3.19 -14.13 -1.31
C LEU A 18 1.92 -13.60 -1.96
N LYS A 19 1.57 -14.08 -3.17
CA LYS A 19 0.31 -13.72 -3.85
C LYS A 19 -0.92 -14.17 -3.04
N ASP A 20 -0.90 -15.41 -2.56
CA ASP A 20 -2.00 -16.03 -1.81
C ASP A 20 -2.29 -15.28 -0.51
N TYR A 21 -1.26 -14.75 0.15
CA TYR A 21 -1.41 -13.90 1.33
C TYR A 21 -2.25 -12.63 1.07
N HIS A 22 -2.20 -12.09 -0.14
CA HIS A 22 -2.96 -10.89 -0.55
C HIS A 22 -4.29 -11.22 -1.22
N GLN A 23 -4.58 -12.49 -1.47
CA GLN A 23 -5.82 -12.91 -2.13
C GLN A 23 -7.08 -12.39 -1.43
N PRO A 24 -7.19 -12.36 -0.08
CA PRO A 24 -8.36 -11.79 0.58
C PRO A 24 -8.60 -10.32 0.22
N LEU A 25 -7.52 -9.52 0.18
CA LEU A 25 -7.58 -8.11 -0.16
C LEU A 25 -7.95 -7.90 -1.64
N PHE A 26 -7.42 -8.73 -2.54
CA PHE A 26 -7.82 -8.70 -3.95
C PHE A 26 -9.31 -9.01 -4.14
N THR A 27 -9.81 -10.04 -3.47
CA THR A 27 -11.22 -10.42 -3.52
C THR A 27 -12.12 -9.29 -3.02
N GLU A 28 -11.74 -8.66 -1.91
CA GLU A 28 -12.51 -7.54 -1.33
C GLU A 28 -12.55 -6.32 -2.25
N LEU A 29 -11.43 -5.98 -2.88
CA LEU A 29 -11.33 -4.88 -3.84
C LEU A 29 -11.95 -5.23 -5.20
N GLY A 30 -12.50 -6.44 -5.39
CA GLY A 30 -13.09 -6.89 -6.65
C GLY A 30 -12.07 -7.11 -7.78
N ILE A 31 -10.82 -7.45 -7.43
CA ILE A 31 -9.72 -7.68 -8.38
C ILE A 31 -9.60 -9.19 -8.63
N GLU A 32 -10.11 -9.66 -9.76
CA GLU A 32 -10.20 -11.10 -10.06
C GLU A 32 -8.86 -11.74 -10.50
N ASP A 33 -8.13 -11.12 -11.43
CA ASP A 33 -6.82 -11.60 -11.90
C ASP A 33 -5.72 -10.55 -11.69
N PRO A 34 -5.23 -10.38 -10.44
CA PRO A 34 -4.20 -9.40 -10.15
C PRO A 34 -2.86 -9.82 -10.76
N PHE A 35 -2.25 -8.91 -11.53
CA PHE A 35 -0.87 -9.09 -11.95
C PHE A 35 0.10 -8.74 -10.82
N PHE A 36 0.43 -9.75 -10.02
CA PHE A 36 1.27 -9.63 -8.84
C PHE A 36 2.74 -9.94 -9.12
N VAL A 37 3.62 -9.00 -8.76
CA VAL A 37 5.09 -9.12 -8.88
C VAL A 37 5.75 -8.71 -7.56
N THR A 38 6.88 -9.32 -7.23
CA THR A 38 7.68 -8.94 -6.07
C THR A 38 8.79 -8.01 -6.53
N SER A 39 9.03 -6.94 -5.77
CA SER A 39 10.13 -6.01 -6.07
C SER A 39 10.81 -5.55 -4.79
N MET A 40 12.08 -5.19 -4.91
CA MET A 40 12.83 -4.59 -3.82
C MET A 40 12.64 -3.08 -3.87
N ALA A 41 12.31 -2.47 -2.74
CA ALA A 41 12.38 -1.02 -2.58
C ALA A 41 13.78 -0.63 -2.10
N TYR A 42 14.57 0.02 -2.95
CA TYR A 42 15.95 0.41 -2.61
C TYR A 42 16.25 1.84 -3.05
N LYS A 43 17.36 2.39 -2.57
CA LYS A 43 17.82 3.73 -2.94
C LYS A 43 18.97 3.60 -3.95
N PRO A 44 18.75 3.88 -5.25
CA PRO A 44 19.81 3.87 -6.25
C PRO A 44 20.92 4.86 -5.90
N ILE A 45 22.14 4.56 -6.32
CA ILE A 45 23.30 5.46 -6.11
C ILE A 45 23.01 6.80 -6.77
N GLY A 46 23.22 7.90 -6.04
CA GLY A 46 23.00 9.26 -6.54
C GLY A 46 21.56 9.77 -6.43
N LYS A 47 20.58 8.92 -6.07
CA LYS A 47 19.20 9.35 -5.81
C LYS A 47 18.95 9.56 -4.32
N THR A 48 17.97 10.39 -3.97
CA THR A 48 17.60 10.71 -2.58
C THR A 48 16.50 9.80 -2.02
N GLU A 49 15.61 9.34 -2.88
CA GLU A 49 14.40 8.57 -2.53
C GLU A 49 14.52 7.08 -2.89
N LYS A 50 13.54 6.28 -2.41
CA LYS A 50 13.45 4.85 -2.73
C LYS A 50 12.71 4.64 -4.05
N TYR A 51 13.16 3.63 -4.79
CA TYR A 51 12.61 3.19 -6.07
C TYR A 51 12.39 1.68 -6.03
N ILE A 52 11.44 1.22 -6.83
CA ILE A 52 11.36 -0.16 -7.27
C ILE A 52 11.86 -0.29 -8.69
N SER A 53 12.24 -1.50 -9.10
CA SER A 53 12.57 -1.79 -10.49
C SER A 53 11.53 -2.72 -11.10
N LEU A 54 11.01 -2.36 -12.27
CA LEU A 54 10.14 -3.23 -13.07
C LEU A 54 10.78 -3.53 -14.42
N PHE A 55 10.55 -4.74 -14.91
CA PHE A 55 11.01 -5.14 -16.24
C PHE A 55 10.08 -4.58 -17.31
N PRO A 56 10.62 -4.23 -18.50
CA PRO A 56 9.80 -3.78 -19.63
C PRO A 56 8.72 -4.79 -20.01
N SER A 57 8.99 -6.09 -19.89
CA SER A 57 8.03 -7.16 -20.17
C SER A 57 6.83 -7.17 -19.21
N GLN A 58 7.01 -6.70 -17.97
CA GLN A 58 5.93 -6.57 -17.00
C GLN A 58 5.05 -5.36 -17.35
N MET A 59 5.68 -4.21 -17.63
CA MET A 59 4.99 -2.95 -17.92
C MET A 59 4.26 -2.98 -19.26
N LYS A 60 4.80 -3.67 -20.27
CA LYS A 60 4.17 -3.86 -21.60
C LYS A 60 2.83 -4.59 -21.56
N ARG A 61 2.48 -5.27 -20.46
CA ARG A 61 1.20 -6.00 -20.35
C ARG A 61 -0.03 -5.10 -20.35
N GLY A 62 0.12 -3.80 -20.11
CA GLY A 62 -1.00 -2.86 -20.20
C GLY A 62 -1.98 -2.92 -19.02
N VAL A 63 -1.56 -3.48 -17.88
CA VAL A 63 -2.41 -3.68 -16.70
C VAL A 63 -1.73 -3.13 -15.45
N ASP A 64 -2.53 -2.81 -14.44
CA ASP A 64 -2.03 -2.42 -13.12
C ASP A 64 -1.15 -3.54 -12.54
N ILE A 65 -0.06 -3.14 -11.90
CA ILE A 65 0.91 -4.05 -11.29
C ILE A 65 0.79 -3.94 -9.78
N TYR A 66 0.59 -5.08 -9.12
CA TYR A 66 0.50 -5.17 -7.68
C TYR A 66 1.81 -5.71 -7.12
N THR A 67 2.34 -5.11 -6.06
CA THR A 67 3.63 -5.49 -5.52
C THR A 67 3.71 -5.42 -4.00
N GLU A 68 4.36 -6.42 -3.42
CA GLU A 68 4.84 -6.42 -2.04
C GLU A 68 6.35 -6.23 -2.07
N PHE A 69 6.87 -5.41 -1.15
CA PHE A 69 8.32 -5.24 -1.04
C PHE A 69 8.94 -6.47 -0.39
N THR A 70 9.88 -7.08 -1.11
CA THR A 70 10.66 -8.21 -0.62
C THR A 70 12.15 -7.90 -0.66
N ASN A 71 12.93 -8.67 0.07
CA ASN A 71 14.39 -8.66 -0.04
C ASN A 71 14.88 -9.60 -1.17
N LYS A 72 16.20 -9.76 -1.31
CA LYS A 72 16.84 -10.64 -2.32
C LYS A 72 16.45 -12.12 -2.16
N ASP A 73 16.09 -12.54 -0.95
CA ASP A 73 15.68 -13.90 -0.61
C ASP A 73 14.17 -14.12 -0.73
N LEU A 74 13.43 -13.18 -1.33
CA LEU A 74 11.97 -13.18 -1.47
C LEU A 74 11.23 -13.22 -0.11
N LYS A 75 11.86 -12.70 0.95
CA LYS A 75 11.18 -12.51 2.23
C LYS A 75 10.58 -11.11 2.28
N PRO A 76 9.40 -10.94 2.89
CA PRO A 76 8.81 -9.62 3.12
C PRO A 76 9.82 -8.67 3.79
N ASP A 77 9.97 -7.47 3.22
CA ASP A 77 10.86 -6.43 3.75
C ASP A 77 10.18 -5.63 4.89
N ASP A 78 8.84 -5.52 4.81
CA ASP A 78 7.99 -4.83 5.79
C ASP A 78 7.20 -5.85 6.63
N PRO A 79 7.26 -5.80 7.98
CA PRO A 79 6.44 -6.63 8.85
C PRO A 79 4.93 -6.47 8.62
N ALA A 80 4.48 -5.29 8.18
CA ALA A 80 3.08 -5.04 7.85
C ALA A 80 2.64 -5.74 6.56
N ARG A 81 3.60 -6.17 5.73
CA ARG A 81 3.37 -6.83 4.43
C ARG A 81 2.36 -6.05 3.60
N ASN A 82 2.63 -4.76 3.43
CA ASN A 82 1.79 -3.85 2.67
C ASN A 82 1.74 -4.22 1.19
N LEU A 83 0.56 -4.07 0.59
CA LEU A 83 0.36 -4.26 -0.84
C LEU A 83 0.31 -2.90 -1.53
N TYR A 84 1.12 -2.74 -2.57
CA TYR A 84 1.20 -1.51 -3.36
C TYR A 84 0.69 -1.76 -4.77
N LYS A 85 0.11 -0.72 -5.36
CA LYS A 85 -0.32 -0.72 -6.76
C LYS A 85 0.45 0.33 -7.54
N TRP A 86 1.09 -0.10 -8.61
CA TRP A 86 1.50 0.77 -9.70
C TRP A 86 0.40 0.78 -10.76
N ARG A 87 -0.14 1.97 -11.05
CA ARG A 87 -1.17 2.14 -12.07
C ARG A 87 -0.51 2.11 -13.45
N PHE A 88 -1.11 1.39 -14.40
CA PHE A 88 -0.57 1.36 -15.75
C PHE A 88 -0.51 2.77 -16.36
N ASN A 89 0.68 3.17 -16.79
CA ASN A 89 0.93 4.39 -17.55
C ASN A 89 1.36 4.05 -18.99
N PRO A 90 0.59 4.34 -20.04
CA PRO A 90 0.98 4.09 -21.44
C PRO A 90 2.32 4.70 -21.87
N HIS A 91 2.77 5.77 -21.20
CA HIS A 91 4.00 6.50 -21.51
C HIS A 91 5.18 6.10 -20.62
N TRP A 92 5.08 4.96 -19.91
CA TRP A 92 6.10 4.51 -18.95
C TRP A 92 7.54 4.47 -19.51
N SER A 93 7.71 4.19 -20.81
CA SER A 93 9.03 4.07 -21.43
C SER A 93 9.76 5.41 -21.60
N GLU A 94 9.02 6.51 -21.65
CA GLU A 94 9.56 7.86 -21.83
C GLU A 94 9.73 8.59 -20.49
N GLU A 95 8.86 8.29 -19.52
CA GLU A 95 8.83 8.97 -18.23
C GLU A 95 9.84 8.42 -17.22
N TYR A 96 10.05 7.10 -17.21
CA TYR A 96 10.93 6.47 -16.23
C TYR A 96 12.34 6.26 -16.77
N GLU A 97 13.31 6.38 -15.86
CA GLU A 97 14.70 6.09 -16.17
C GLU A 97 14.92 4.58 -16.32
N ALA A 98 15.49 4.19 -17.46
CA ALA A 98 15.95 2.82 -17.70
C ALA A 98 17.37 2.63 -17.17
N VAL A 99 17.59 1.56 -16.42
CA VAL A 99 18.88 1.18 -15.86
C VAL A 99 19.23 -0.23 -16.33
N GLU A 100 20.44 -0.38 -16.86
CA GLU A 100 21.00 -1.67 -17.27
C GLU A 100 21.27 -2.55 -16.06
N ILE A 101 20.99 -3.84 -16.19
CA ILE A 101 21.31 -4.81 -15.15
C ILE A 101 22.78 -5.20 -15.32
N GLU A 102 23.59 -4.98 -14.28
CA GLU A 102 25.01 -5.36 -14.30
C GLU A 102 25.18 -6.84 -14.68
N GLY A 103 25.87 -7.10 -15.79
CA GLY A 103 26.11 -8.46 -16.30
C GLY A 103 24.96 -9.08 -17.12
N SER A 104 23.95 -8.31 -17.52
CA SER A 104 22.88 -8.74 -18.44
C SER A 104 22.64 -7.71 -19.53
N THR A 105 22.16 -8.16 -20.69
CA THR A 105 21.68 -7.29 -21.79
C THR A 105 20.30 -6.67 -21.48
N ASP A 106 19.65 -7.12 -20.40
CA ASP A 106 18.36 -6.62 -19.98
C ASP A 106 18.47 -5.32 -19.17
N TYR A 107 17.42 -4.51 -19.22
CA TYR A 107 17.27 -3.28 -18.45
C TYR A 107 15.97 -3.29 -17.63
N ARG A 108 15.88 -2.39 -16.64
CA ARG A 108 14.69 -2.18 -15.80
C ARG A 108 14.38 -0.69 -15.71
N TYR A 109 13.11 -0.37 -15.53
CA TYR A 109 12.68 0.99 -15.24
C TYR A 109 12.61 1.23 -13.74
N LEU A 110 13.11 2.39 -13.32
CA LEU A 110 13.04 2.85 -11.94
C LEU A 110 11.74 3.63 -11.71
N ILE A 111 10.89 3.10 -10.83
CA ILE A 111 9.63 3.75 -10.45
C ILE A 111 9.77 4.25 -9.01
N PRO A 112 9.53 5.54 -8.74
CA PRO A 112 9.56 6.07 -7.39
C PRO A 112 8.56 5.34 -6.48
N VAL A 113 8.98 4.98 -5.27
CA VAL A 113 8.06 4.39 -4.28
C VAL A 113 6.93 5.35 -3.90
N SER A 114 7.19 6.66 -3.96
CA SER A 114 6.22 7.73 -3.70
C SER A 114 5.05 7.77 -4.68
N GLU A 115 5.21 7.17 -5.87
CA GLU A 115 4.14 7.07 -6.87
C GLU A 115 3.21 5.87 -6.62
N LEU A 116 3.67 4.89 -5.85
CA LEU A 116 2.91 3.68 -5.60
C LEU A 116 1.73 3.97 -4.67
N ILE A 117 0.57 3.42 -5.04
CA ILE A 117 -0.66 3.54 -4.25
C ILE A 117 -0.65 2.42 -3.22
N LEU A 118 -0.61 2.77 -1.93
CA LEU A 118 -0.81 1.80 -0.85
C LEU A 118 -2.25 1.31 -0.89
N LEU A 119 -2.44 -0.01 -0.96
CA LEU A 119 -3.75 -0.64 -0.81
C LEU A 119 -3.94 -0.96 0.67
N GLU A 120 -4.79 -0.17 1.30
CA GLU A 120 -5.16 -0.38 2.69
C GLU A 120 -6.02 -1.65 2.79
N ARG A 121 -5.70 -2.49 3.77
CA ARG A 121 -6.67 -3.46 4.25
C ARG A 121 -7.75 -2.67 4.96
N PRO A 122 -9.04 -3.00 4.80
CA PRO A 122 -10.04 -2.43 5.67
C PRO A 122 -9.58 -2.66 7.11
N SER A 123 -9.35 -1.59 7.87
CA SER A 123 -9.38 -1.75 9.30
C SER A 123 -10.77 -2.27 9.63
N ASN A 124 -10.87 -3.15 10.62
CA ASN A 124 -12.15 -3.57 11.20
C ASN A 124 -12.89 -2.39 11.89
N SER A 125 -12.64 -1.16 11.45
CA SER A 125 -13.49 -0.01 11.65
C SER A 125 -14.85 -0.42 11.14
N GLU A 126 -15.75 -0.74 12.06
CA GLU A 126 -17.17 -0.85 11.77
C GLU A 126 -17.55 0.43 11.02
N VAL A 127 -17.67 0.32 9.70
CA VAL A 127 -18.26 1.39 8.91
C VAL A 127 -19.69 1.41 9.41
N VAL A 128 -20.00 2.40 10.24
CA VAL A 128 -21.38 2.63 10.69
C VAL A 128 -22.14 2.96 9.42
N ALA A 129 -22.83 1.94 8.89
CA ALA A 129 -23.63 2.07 7.70
C ALA A 129 -24.94 2.72 8.12
N PHE A 130 -25.15 3.95 7.66
CA PHE A 130 -26.42 4.64 7.77
C PHE A 130 -27.23 4.32 6.50
N ASN A 131 -28.52 4.00 6.65
CA ASN A 131 -29.35 3.68 5.50
C ASN A 131 -29.91 4.95 4.84
N ASP A 132 -30.09 6.01 5.63
CA ASP A 132 -30.55 7.33 5.16
C ASP A 132 -29.88 8.47 5.94
N PHE A 133 -29.88 9.68 5.39
CA PHE A 133 -29.42 10.90 6.07
C PHE A 133 -30.20 11.19 7.34
N ALA A 134 -31.47 10.77 7.42
CA ALA A 134 -32.28 10.88 8.62
C ALA A 134 -31.74 10.03 9.79
N ASP A 135 -31.00 8.94 9.50
CA ASP A 135 -30.39 8.08 10.54
C ASP A 135 -29.13 8.72 11.15
N ILE A 136 -28.60 9.77 10.51
CA ILE A 136 -27.38 10.46 10.93
C ILE A 136 -27.71 11.60 11.91
N MET A 137 -28.88 12.21 11.77
CA MET A 137 -29.28 13.38 12.54
C MET A 137 -30.21 12.99 13.70
N ASP A 138 -29.81 13.29 14.93
CA ASP A 138 -30.67 13.21 16.11
C ASP A 138 -30.98 14.63 16.61
N PRO A 139 -32.11 15.25 16.20
CA PRO A 139 -32.43 16.63 16.56
C PRO A 139 -32.52 16.90 18.07
N ASP A 140 -32.73 15.86 18.89
CA ASP A 140 -32.87 15.97 20.33
C ASP A 140 -31.51 15.90 21.06
N GLN A 141 -30.49 15.30 20.44
CA GLN A 141 -29.14 15.13 21.00
C GLN A 141 -28.08 15.99 20.33
N ASP A 142 -28.25 16.30 19.04
CA ASP A 142 -27.25 17.01 18.25
C ASP A 142 -27.28 18.52 18.51
N CYS A 143 -26.09 19.09 18.61
CA CYS A 143 -25.93 20.53 18.67
C CYS A 143 -26.11 21.12 17.25
N PRO A 144 -26.99 22.12 17.06
CA PRO A 144 -27.11 22.83 15.79
C PRO A 144 -25.78 23.41 15.31
N ILE A 145 -25.55 23.41 13.99
CA ILE A 145 -24.29 23.89 13.38
C ILE A 145 -23.97 25.34 13.76
N ASP A 146 -24.98 26.20 13.90
CA ASP A 146 -24.81 27.61 14.29
C ASP A 146 -24.27 27.77 15.72
N GLN A 147 -24.35 26.73 16.53
CA GLN A 147 -23.79 26.69 17.89
C GLN A 147 -22.40 26.03 17.96
N MET A 148 -21.88 25.51 16.83
CA MET A 148 -20.56 24.90 16.77
C MET A 148 -19.47 25.93 17.08
N THR A 149 -18.61 25.63 18.05
CA THR A 149 -17.51 26.52 18.41
C THR A 149 -16.24 26.21 17.62
N VAL A 150 -15.30 27.17 17.58
CA VAL A 150 -13.98 26.97 16.96
C VAL A 150 -13.21 25.80 17.58
N ARG A 151 -13.44 25.48 18.87
CA ARG A 151 -12.82 24.29 19.49
C ARG A 151 -13.39 23.00 18.94
N ASP A 152 -14.70 22.96 18.71
CA ASP A 152 -15.36 21.79 18.14
C ASP A 152 -14.85 21.56 16.71
N LEU A 153 -14.75 22.62 15.91
CA LEU A 153 -14.13 22.57 14.59
C LEU A 153 -12.67 22.09 14.65
N ALA A 154 -11.87 22.62 15.59
CA ALA A 154 -10.49 22.19 15.76
C ALA A 154 -10.39 20.72 16.16
N ALA A 155 -11.30 20.22 17.00
CA ALA A 155 -11.33 18.83 17.40
C ALA A 155 -11.60 17.90 16.23
N ILE A 156 -12.54 18.27 15.34
CA ILE A 156 -12.85 17.56 14.10
C ILE A 156 -11.63 17.52 13.17
N LEU A 157 -11.05 18.69 12.86
CA LEU A 157 -9.96 18.80 11.89
C LEU A 157 -8.67 18.14 12.37
N LEU A 158 -8.37 18.23 13.67
CA LEU A 158 -7.14 17.69 14.25
C LEU A 158 -7.30 16.26 14.74
N LYS A 159 -8.52 15.72 14.72
CA LYS A 159 -8.89 14.40 15.28
C LYS A 159 -8.38 14.23 16.72
N LYS A 160 -8.47 15.30 17.53
CA LYS A 160 -7.96 15.35 18.91
C LYS A 160 -8.98 16.05 19.82
N PRO A 161 -9.17 15.61 21.07
CA PRO A 161 -10.06 16.29 22.00
C PRO A 161 -9.53 17.69 22.35
N VAL A 162 -10.40 18.71 22.24
CA VAL A 162 -10.07 20.12 22.55
C VAL A 162 -11.04 20.67 23.59
N SER A 163 -10.99 20.12 24.80
CA SER A 163 -11.77 20.54 25.95
C SER A 163 -11.08 21.63 26.76
N LYS A 164 -11.89 22.46 27.44
CA LYS A 164 -11.42 23.44 28.44
C LYS A 164 -10.84 22.76 29.67
N LYS A 165 -11.31 21.55 30.00
CA LYS A 165 -10.80 20.78 31.13
C LYS A 165 -9.63 19.93 30.61
N LYS A 166 -8.40 20.29 31.02
CA LYS A 166 -7.18 19.64 30.51
C LYS A 166 -7.22 18.11 30.62
N TRP A 167 -7.74 17.59 31.73
CA TRP A 167 -7.83 16.14 31.96
C TRP A 167 -8.67 15.38 30.93
N LEU A 168 -9.67 16.04 30.31
CA LEU A 168 -10.48 15.40 29.24
C LEU A 168 -9.67 15.21 27.96
N ASN A 169 -8.66 16.07 27.72
CA ASN A 169 -7.82 15.98 26.52
C ASN A 169 -6.82 14.82 26.61
N ASP A 170 -6.62 14.27 27.81
CA ASP A 170 -5.68 13.18 28.07
C ASP A 170 -6.34 11.79 28.03
N LEU A 171 -7.68 11.72 27.93
CA LEU A 171 -8.44 10.46 27.93
C LEU A 171 -8.37 9.69 26.61
N ILE A 172 -8.16 10.38 25.49
CA ILE A 172 -8.07 9.79 24.15
C ILE A 172 -6.71 10.20 23.60
N LYS A 173 -5.80 9.22 23.46
CA LYS A 173 -4.44 9.40 22.94
C LYS A 173 -4.29 8.79 21.56
#